data_AF-A0A9Q2P886-F1
#
_entry.id   AF-A0A9Q2P886-F1
#
_cell.length_a   1.000
_cell.length_b   1.000
_cell.length_c   1.000
_cell.angle_alpha   90.00
_cell.angle_beta   90.00
_cell.angle_gamma   90.00
#
_symmetry.space_group_name_H-M   'P 1'
#
loop_
_entity.id
_entity.type
_entity.pdbx_description
1 polymer ?
#
loop_
_entity_poly.entity_id
_entity_poly.type
_entity_poly.pdbx_seq_one_letter_code
_entity_poly.pdbx_strand_id
1 'polypeptide(L)'
;MALKDLDTFFDPDLHLPIRGKKYAVPSPEWETVKRLQARIFDDEVPPLDQVADAIDILGPAFTQMVDDQVPWSMILHAGRTAMLHWVSPELAEIHWSLSQLGKLVDLDVITANLAEQYKKKR
;
A
#
# COMPACT_ATOMS: atom_id res chain seq x y z
N MET A 1 -17.65 -27.22 21.11
CA MET A 1 -16.23 -27.05 20.76
C MET A 1 -15.82 -25.65 21.16
N ALA A 2 -14.71 -25.49 21.87
CA ALA A 2 -14.19 -24.15 22.18
C ALA A 2 -13.42 -23.61 20.96
N LEU A 3 -13.52 -22.31 20.71
CA LEU A 3 -12.73 -21.63 19.68
C LEU A 3 -11.26 -21.52 20.14
N LYS A 4 -10.32 -21.58 19.19
CA LYS A 4 -8.88 -21.43 19.45
C LYS A 4 -8.53 -19.94 19.58
N ASP A 5 -7.58 -19.63 20.44
CA ASP A 5 -7.00 -18.29 20.57
C ASP A 5 -6.34 -17.83 19.25
N LEU A 6 -6.60 -16.58 18.85
CA LEU A 6 -6.15 -16.00 17.57
C LEU A 6 -4.62 -15.87 17.52
N ASP A 7 -3.97 -15.53 18.64
CA ASP A 7 -2.51 -15.33 18.71
C ASP A 7 -1.73 -16.61 18.37
N THR A 8 -2.40 -17.75 18.32
CA THR A 8 -1.79 -19.03 18.00
C THR A 8 -1.73 -19.35 16.50
N PHE A 9 -2.33 -18.53 15.64
CA PHE A 9 -2.34 -18.76 14.18
C PHE A 9 -2.55 -17.51 13.31
N PHE A 10 -2.97 -16.39 13.89
CA PHE A 10 -3.21 -15.14 13.19
C PHE A 10 -2.05 -14.18 13.45
N ASP A 11 -1.35 -13.80 12.38
CA ASP A 11 -0.32 -12.78 12.41
C ASP A 11 -0.95 -11.45 11.98
N PRO A 12 -1.10 -10.47 12.90
CA PRO A 12 -1.75 -9.22 12.58
C PRO A 12 -0.84 -8.25 11.83
N ASP A 13 0.47 -8.51 11.74
CA ASP A 13 1.45 -7.58 11.21
C ASP A 13 1.57 -7.65 9.68
N LEU A 14 1.75 -6.49 9.06
CA LEU A 14 1.94 -6.39 7.62
C LEU A 14 3.41 -6.62 7.27
N HIS A 15 3.66 -7.53 6.34
CA HIS A 15 5.00 -7.88 5.90
C HIS A 15 5.28 -7.37 4.50
N LEU A 16 6.17 -6.37 4.37
CA LEU A 16 6.50 -5.71 3.12
C LEU A 16 7.82 -6.24 2.54
N PRO A 17 7.80 -6.98 1.41
CA PRO A 17 9.01 -7.54 0.81
C PRO A 17 9.74 -6.53 -0.07
N ILE A 18 10.98 -6.16 0.26
CA ILE A 18 11.82 -5.25 -0.53
C ILE A 18 13.23 -5.83 -0.60
N ARG A 19 13.78 -5.99 -1.83
CA ARG A 19 15.14 -6.51 -2.08
C ARG A 19 15.44 -7.86 -1.38
N GLY A 20 14.42 -8.73 -1.28
CA GLY A 20 14.57 -10.05 -0.64
C GLY A 20 14.49 -10.03 0.89
N LYS A 21 14.39 -8.87 1.53
CA LYS A 21 14.10 -8.73 2.97
C LYS A 21 12.62 -8.40 3.19
N LYS A 22 12.04 -8.89 4.28
CA LYS A 22 10.69 -8.52 4.72
C LYS A 22 10.78 -7.53 5.87
N TYR A 23 10.09 -6.40 5.74
CA TYR A 23 9.94 -5.41 6.79
C TYR A 23 8.57 -5.60 7.44
N ALA A 24 8.55 -5.83 8.75
CA ALA A 24 7.31 -6.00 9.52
C ALA A 24 6.81 -4.64 10.00
N VAL A 25 5.57 -4.32 9.64
CA VAL A 25 4.84 -3.14 10.09
C VAL A 25 3.82 -3.63 11.12
N PRO A 26 3.97 -3.26 12.40
CA PRO A 26 3.06 -3.68 13.45
C PRO A 26 1.61 -3.26 13.15
N SER A 27 0.66 -4.11 13.47
CA SER A 27 -0.76 -3.74 13.43
C SER A 27 -1.02 -2.53 14.33
N PRO A 28 -1.59 -1.44 13.80
CA PRO A 28 -1.83 -0.24 14.58
C PRO A 28 -3.06 -0.38 15.50
N GLU A 29 -3.08 0.42 16.55
CA GLU A 29 -4.25 0.56 17.42
C GLU A 29 -5.46 1.17 16.68
N TRP A 30 -6.66 0.89 17.19
CA TRP A 30 -7.94 1.35 16.61
C TRP A 30 -7.96 2.84 16.27
N GLU A 31 -7.51 3.70 17.18
CA GLU A 31 -7.53 5.15 16.97
C GLU A 31 -6.68 5.59 15.77
N THR A 32 -5.59 4.88 15.49
CA THR A 32 -4.75 5.14 14.32
C THR A 32 -5.47 4.73 13.03
N VAL A 33 -6.11 3.55 13.00
CA VAL A 33 -6.90 3.10 11.85
C VAL A 33 -8.06 4.05 11.57
N LYS A 34 -8.78 4.48 12.61
CA LYS A 34 -9.88 5.43 12.50
C LYS A 34 -9.44 6.76 11.89
N ARG A 35 -8.28 7.30 12.32
CA ARG A 35 -7.71 8.52 11.72
C ARG A 35 -7.33 8.31 10.26
N LEU A 36 -6.74 7.16 9.91
CA LEU A 36 -6.38 6.82 8.53
C LEU A 36 -7.62 6.72 7.64
N GLN A 37 -8.69 6.06 8.09
CA GLN A 37 -9.94 5.95 7.32
C GLN A 37 -10.51 7.33 6.98
N ALA A 38 -10.59 8.24 7.96
CA ALA A 38 -11.02 9.61 7.73
C ALA A 38 -10.12 10.31 6.72
N ARG A 39 -8.80 10.16 6.83
CA ARG A 39 -7.85 10.80 5.90
C ARG A 39 -7.88 10.26 4.48
N ILE A 40 -8.17 8.98 4.30
CA ILE A 40 -8.23 8.33 2.98
C ILE A 40 -9.56 8.59 2.27
N PHE A 41 -10.68 8.69 3.00
CA PHE A 41 -12.01 8.77 2.41
C PHE A 41 -12.74 10.11 2.55
N ASP A 42 -12.41 10.96 3.55
CA ASP A 42 -13.09 12.25 3.75
C ASP A 42 -12.37 13.45 3.08
N ASP A 43 -11.33 13.18 2.29
CA ASP A 43 -10.89 13.99 1.15
C ASP A 43 -10.64 15.49 1.41
N GLU A 44 -9.53 15.83 2.07
CA GLU A 44 -8.85 17.15 1.89
C GLU A 44 -7.37 17.13 2.32
N VAL A 45 -6.73 15.96 2.39
CA VAL A 45 -5.39 15.83 2.95
C VAL A 45 -4.33 16.21 1.91
N PRO A 46 -3.54 17.29 2.13
CA PRO A 46 -2.49 17.70 1.22
C PRO A 46 -1.43 16.59 0.99
N PRO A 47 -0.78 16.53 -0.18
CA PRO A 47 0.22 15.50 -0.48
C PRO A 47 1.38 15.42 0.51
N LEU A 48 1.78 16.55 1.10
CA LEU A 48 2.85 16.59 2.11
C LEU A 48 2.44 15.87 3.40
N ASP A 49 1.21 16.06 3.85
CA ASP A 49 0.73 15.42 5.06
C ASP A 49 0.55 13.91 4.84
N GLN A 50 0.23 13.48 3.60
CA GLN A 50 0.21 12.04 3.26
C GLN A 50 1.60 11.40 3.31
N VAL A 51 2.67 12.16 3.07
CA VAL A 51 4.05 11.66 3.20
C VAL A 51 4.38 11.40 4.67
N ALA A 52 4.00 12.33 5.56
CA ALA A 52 4.20 12.16 7.00
C ALA A 52 3.45 10.92 7.53
N ASP A 53 2.19 10.73 7.12
CA ASP A 53 1.42 9.53 7.49
C ASP A 53 2.03 8.25 6.97
N ALA A 54 2.49 8.25 5.73
CA ALA A 54 3.12 7.10 5.12
C ALA A 54 4.40 6.70 5.87
N ILE A 55 5.12 7.66 6.46
CA ILE A 55 6.26 7.37 7.33
C ILE A 55 5.79 6.87 8.69
N ASP A 56 4.86 7.58 9.32
CA ASP A 56 4.39 7.27 10.68
C ASP A 56 3.81 5.84 10.76
N ILE A 57 3.01 5.45 9.78
CA ILE A 57 2.36 4.14 9.77
C ILE A 57 3.32 2.98 9.59
N LEU A 58 4.51 3.20 9.04
CA LEU A 58 5.54 2.16 8.94
C LEU A 58 6.15 1.82 10.31
N GLY A 59 6.07 2.74 11.28
CA GLY A 59 6.61 2.55 12.61
C GLY A 59 8.08 2.10 12.59
N PRO A 60 8.46 1.03 13.32
CA PRO A 60 9.85 0.55 13.36
C PRO A 60 10.42 0.14 12.00
N ALA A 61 9.57 -0.24 11.04
CA ALA A 61 10.01 -0.62 9.69
C ALA A 61 10.69 0.55 8.96
N PHE A 62 10.27 1.78 9.22
CA PHE A 62 10.86 2.97 8.58
C PHE A 62 12.35 3.10 8.91
N THR A 63 12.71 3.05 10.20
CA THR A 63 14.11 3.12 10.63
C THR A 63 14.93 1.99 10.03
N GLN A 64 14.40 0.76 10.02
CA GLN A 64 15.08 -0.38 9.40
C GLN A 64 15.30 -0.18 7.89
N MET A 65 14.32 0.36 7.17
CA MET A 65 14.46 0.67 5.74
C MET A 65 15.51 1.75 5.49
N VAL A 66 15.58 2.77 6.36
CA VAL A 66 16.61 3.83 6.29
C VAL A 66 18.00 3.26 6.54
N ASP A 67 18.16 2.45 7.58
CA ASP A 67 19.43 1.79 7.94
C ASP A 67 19.92 0.87 6.80
N ASP A 68 18.99 0.17 6.14
CA ASP A 68 19.28 -0.69 4.99
C ASP A 68 19.44 0.08 3.65
N GLN A 69 19.38 1.41 3.68
CA GLN A 69 19.50 2.27 2.49
C GLN A 69 18.48 1.92 1.39
N VAL A 70 17.23 1.64 1.79
CA VAL A 70 16.11 1.51 0.87
C VAL A 70 15.85 2.87 0.22
N PRO A 71 15.72 2.97 -1.11
CA PRO A 71 15.47 4.25 -1.78
C PRO A 71 14.15 4.87 -1.32
N TRP A 72 14.13 6.19 -1.20
CA TRP A 72 12.97 6.96 -0.76
C TRP A 72 11.67 6.60 -1.51
N SER A 73 11.74 6.40 -2.83
CA SER A 73 10.58 6.01 -3.63
C SER A 73 9.98 4.65 -3.23
N MET A 74 10.82 3.69 -2.81
CA MET A 74 10.35 2.40 -2.30
C MET A 74 9.79 2.52 -0.88
N ILE A 75 10.39 3.36 -0.03
CA ILE A 75 9.88 3.65 1.32
C ILE A 75 8.49 4.28 1.22
N LEU A 76 8.31 5.28 0.35
CA LEU A 76 7.02 5.96 0.19
C LEU A 76 5.96 5.03 -0.43
N HIS A 77 6.36 4.16 -1.36
CA HIS A 77 5.49 3.10 -1.89
C HIS A 77 5.04 2.13 -0.80
N ALA A 78 5.96 1.70 0.05
CA ALA A 78 5.69 0.85 1.20
C ALA A 78 4.75 1.52 2.21
N GLY A 79 5.02 2.78 2.57
CA GLY A 79 4.20 3.54 3.52
C GLY A 79 2.77 3.75 3.04
N ARG A 80 2.57 4.13 1.78
CA ARG A 80 1.22 4.24 1.20
C ARG A 80 0.49 2.89 1.14
N THR A 81 1.22 1.82 0.87
CA THR A 81 0.66 0.46 0.92
C THR A 81 0.20 0.13 2.33
N ALA A 82 0.99 0.46 3.36
CA ALA A 82 0.61 0.26 4.76
C ALA A 82 -0.62 1.09 5.15
N MET A 83 -0.70 2.36 4.75
CA MET A 83 -1.89 3.19 4.96
C MET A 83 -3.16 2.54 4.38
N LEU A 84 -3.07 2.07 3.14
CA LEU A 84 -4.19 1.40 2.46
C LEU A 84 -4.53 0.07 3.13
N HIS A 85 -3.53 -0.70 3.59
CA HIS A 85 -3.73 -2.06 4.07
C HIS A 85 -4.63 -2.10 5.30
N TRP A 86 -4.43 -1.16 6.22
CA TRP A 86 -5.23 -1.05 7.44
C TRP A 86 -6.66 -0.56 7.21
N VAL A 87 -6.96 -0.06 6.01
CA VAL A 87 -8.28 0.40 5.61
C VAL A 87 -8.99 -0.60 4.70
N SER A 88 -8.27 -1.11 3.69
CA SER A 88 -8.66 -2.21 2.81
C SER A 88 -7.40 -2.95 2.34
N PRO A 89 -7.18 -4.20 2.79
CA PRO A 89 -6.09 -5.03 2.32
C PRO A 89 -6.07 -5.20 0.80
N GLU A 90 -7.24 -5.23 0.16
CA GLU A 90 -7.37 -5.36 -1.30
C GLU A 90 -6.82 -4.12 -2.03
N LEU A 91 -7.13 -2.92 -1.53
CA LEU A 91 -6.58 -1.69 -2.10
C LEU A 91 -5.05 -1.63 -1.95
N ALA A 92 -4.52 -2.12 -0.82
CA ALA A 92 -3.08 -2.22 -0.62
C ALA A 92 -2.43 -3.19 -1.59
N GLU A 93 -3.02 -4.36 -1.83
CA GLU A 93 -2.48 -5.34 -2.80
C GLU A 93 -2.46 -4.76 -4.23
N ILE A 94 -3.54 -4.06 -4.62
CA ILE A 94 -3.63 -3.36 -5.90
C ILE A 94 -2.55 -2.29 -5.99
N HIS A 95 -2.41 -1.44 -4.98
CA HIS A 95 -1.38 -0.40 -4.96
C HIS A 95 0.02 -1.02 -5.04
N TRP A 96 0.31 -2.01 -4.20
CA TRP A 96 1.60 -2.70 -4.15
C TRP A 96 2.01 -3.24 -5.52
N SER A 97 1.09 -3.91 -6.20
CA SER A 97 1.34 -4.62 -7.45
C SER A 97 1.28 -3.72 -8.68
N LEU A 98 0.39 -2.72 -8.70
CA LEU A 98 0.00 -2.01 -9.92
C LEU A 98 0.22 -0.50 -9.88
N SER A 99 0.69 0.11 -8.79
CA SER A 99 0.94 1.56 -8.71
C SER A 99 1.87 2.10 -9.81
N GLN A 100 2.75 1.27 -10.36
CA GLN A 100 3.67 1.66 -11.44
C GLN A 100 3.10 1.39 -12.84
N LEU A 101 1.92 0.78 -12.97
CA LEU A 101 1.38 0.33 -14.25
C LEU A 101 1.23 1.48 -15.26
N GLY A 102 0.78 2.66 -14.81
CA GLY A 102 0.69 3.86 -15.65
C GLY A 102 2.02 4.40 -16.15
N LYS A 103 3.16 3.93 -15.61
CA LYS A 103 4.51 4.22 -16.12
C LYS A 103 5.05 3.13 -17.04
N LEU A 104 4.49 1.91 -16.94
CA LEU A 104 4.91 0.75 -17.72
C LEU A 104 4.10 0.60 -19.01
N VAL A 105 2.91 1.20 -19.05
CA VAL A 105 1.97 1.08 -20.15
C VAL A 105 1.57 2.46 -20.63
N ASP A 106 1.76 2.71 -21.93
CA ASP A 106 1.18 3.86 -22.61
C ASP A 106 -0.33 3.61 -22.80
N LEU A 107 -1.13 4.23 -21.94
CA LEU A 107 -2.58 4.07 -21.92
C LEU A 107 -3.23 4.64 -23.19
N ASP A 108 -2.63 5.64 -23.83
CA ASP A 108 -3.15 6.23 -25.06
C ASP A 108 -2.99 5.23 -26.21
N VAL A 109 -1.84 4.57 -26.29
CA VAL A 109 -1.57 3.52 -27.28
C VAL A 109 -2.46 2.31 -27.08
N ILE A 110 -2.68 1.88 -25.83
CA ILE A 110 -3.60 0.75 -25.55
C ILE A 110 -5.04 1.11 -25.94
N THR A 111 -5.50 2.29 -25.57
CA THR A 111 -6.88 2.73 -25.86
C THR A 111 -7.12 2.86 -27.37
N ALA A 112 -6.15 3.40 -28.11
CA ALA A 112 -6.22 3.47 -29.58
C ALA A 112 -6.28 2.08 -30.24
N ASN A 113 -5.44 1.14 -29.80
CA ASN A 113 -5.43 -0.23 -30.32
C ASN A 113 -6.73 -0.98 -30.02
N LEU A 114 -7.28 -0.84 -28.81
CA LEU A 114 -8.57 -1.45 -28.46
C LEU A 114 -9.69 -0.90 -29.34
N ALA A 115 -9.74 0.41 -29.57
CA ALA A 115 -10.74 1.05 -30.44
C ALA A 115 -10.67 0.52 -31.89
N GLU A 116 -9.46 0.33 -32.43
CA GLU A 116 -9.21 -0.31 -33.74
C GLU A 116 -9.74 -1.76 -33.79
N GLN A 117 -9.45 -2.56 -32.77
CA GLN A 117 -9.89 -3.96 -32.72
C GLN A 117 -11.42 -4.09 -32.60
N TYR A 118 -12.07 -3.20 -31.85
CA TYR A 118 -13.54 -3.17 -31.75
C TYR A 118 -14.19 -2.80 -33.08
N LYS A 119 -13.59 -1.90 -33.88
CA LYS A 119 -14.07 -1.58 -35.22
C LYS A 119 -13.96 -2.76 -36.18
N LYS A 120 -12.89 -3.56 -36.09
CA LYS A 120 -12.70 -4.75 -36.95
C LYS A 120 -13.61 -5.93 -36.62
N LYS A 121 -14.20 -5.95 -35.42
CA LYS A 121 -15.15 -7.00 -34.98
C LYS A 121 -16.62 -6.67 -35.30
N ARG A 122 -16.93 -5.45 -35.74
CA ARG A 122 -18.26 -5.06 -36.25
C ARG A 122 -18.25 -5.12 -37.77
#